data_AF-A0A382JFL1-F1
#
_entry.id   AF-A0A382JFL1-F1
#
_cell.length_a   1.000
_cell.length_b   1.000
_cell.length_c   1.000
_cell.angle_alpha   90.00
_cell.angle_beta   90.00
_cell.angle_gamma   90.00
#
_symmetry.space_group_name_H-M   'P 1'
#
loop_
_entity.id
_entity.type
_entity.pdbx_description
1 polymer ?
#
loop_
_entity_poly.entity_id
_entity_poly.type
_entity_poly.pdbx_seq_one_letter_code
_entity_poly.pdbx_strand_id
1 'polypeptide(L)'
;AKGGGIGSYWGNLRSIGEKIGRVGKTSGIIPFIKVMDSLTMAISQGSLRRGSAACYLPIDHPEIEEFIEMRRPTGGDPNRKALNLHHGVLINDAFMRAVETNSEWALKSPKDGIIQSTLSARNLWIRLLTARVETGEPYIIFVDTVNRQIPQHHKLAGLNVRTSNLCSEITLPTGIDKDGKDRTAVCCLSSLNLETYEEWKDEPNFIEDVMRFLDNVLTDFIKRAPDTFKDAKYSAMRERSVGLGVMGLHSFLQKNSIPLESVMSKVWNGKIFKHIQMSVDAASKKLSNERGACPDAEEYGFKERFSNKTAIAPTASISIICGGASPGVEPVAANSYTHKTLSGSY
;
A
#
# COMPACT_ATOMS: atom_id res chain seq x y z
N ALA A 1 -6.09 21.77 3.05
CA ALA A 1 -6.93 20.68 3.59
C ALA A 1 -6.82 19.37 2.79
N LYS A 2 -5.64 18.97 2.31
CA LYS A 2 -5.47 17.71 1.56
C LYS A 2 -4.46 16.84 2.32
N GLY A 3 -4.96 15.95 3.16
CA GLY A 3 -4.19 15.16 4.13
C GLY A 3 -3.82 13.74 3.70
N GLY A 4 -3.58 13.52 2.40
CA GLY A 4 -3.31 12.18 1.85
C GLY A 4 -1.83 11.82 1.88
N GLY A 5 -1.50 10.64 2.40
CA GLY A 5 -0.17 10.04 2.24
C GLY A 5 0.08 9.56 0.81
N ILE A 6 1.35 9.52 0.39
CA ILE A 6 1.74 9.20 -1.00
C ILE A 6 2.61 7.95 -1.03
N GLY A 7 2.36 7.05 -1.98
CA GLY A 7 3.30 6.01 -2.39
C GLY A 7 3.78 6.27 -3.81
N SER A 8 5.08 6.12 -4.08
CA SER A 8 5.67 6.43 -5.38
C SER A 8 6.63 5.33 -5.85
N TYR A 9 6.57 5.00 -7.15
CA TYR A 9 7.46 4.02 -7.77
C TYR A 9 8.67 4.70 -8.40
N TRP A 10 9.88 4.25 -8.06
CA TRP A 10 11.13 4.86 -8.52
C TRP A 10 11.95 4.00 -9.48
N GLY A 11 11.54 2.75 -9.72
CA GLY A 11 12.30 1.81 -10.56
C GLY A 11 12.33 2.12 -12.05
N ASN A 12 11.78 3.25 -12.51
CA ASN A 12 11.92 3.72 -13.90
C ASN A 12 13.06 4.74 -14.06
N LEU A 13 13.56 5.32 -12.96
CA LEU A 13 14.62 6.33 -13.03
C LEU A 13 15.97 5.65 -13.18
N ARG A 14 16.84 6.22 -14.02
CA ARG A 14 18.17 5.66 -14.28
C ARG A 14 19.06 5.70 -13.04
N SER A 15 19.88 4.67 -12.91
CA SER A 15 20.85 4.52 -11.85
C SER A 15 22.08 5.39 -12.03
N ILE A 16 22.70 5.79 -10.92
CA ILE A 16 23.97 6.51 -10.86
C ILE A 16 25.00 6.03 -11.90
N GLY A 17 25.61 6.99 -12.60
CA GLY A 17 26.64 6.70 -13.60
C GLY A 17 26.12 6.39 -15.00
N GLU A 18 24.81 6.12 -15.18
CA GLU A 18 24.21 5.96 -16.50
C GLU A 18 24.26 7.27 -17.32
N LYS A 19 24.50 7.15 -18.63
CA LYS A 19 24.71 8.30 -19.53
C LYS A 19 23.44 9.16 -19.70
N ILE A 20 23.62 10.48 -19.65
CA ILE A 20 22.65 11.52 -20.01
C ILE A 20 23.22 12.34 -21.18
N GLY A 21 22.50 12.39 -22.30
CA GLY A 21 22.97 13.11 -23.49
C GLY A 21 24.32 12.58 -24.00
N ARG A 22 25.18 13.48 -24.47
CA ARG A 22 26.49 13.12 -25.05
C ARG A 22 27.61 12.93 -24.01
N VAL A 23 27.60 13.72 -22.93
CA VAL A 23 28.71 13.80 -21.97
C VAL A 23 28.30 13.66 -20.50
N GLY A 24 27.01 13.74 -20.18
CA GLY A 24 26.52 13.69 -18.79
C GLY A 24 26.40 12.26 -18.25
N LYS A 25 26.43 12.15 -16.92
CA LYS A 25 26.03 10.95 -16.17
C LYS A 25 25.02 11.36 -15.11
N THR A 26 24.05 10.50 -14.83
CA THR A 26 23.08 10.75 -13.75
C THR A 26 23.72 10.57 -12.37
N SER A 27 23.25 11.34 -11.39
CA SER A 27 23.63 11.19 -9.97
C SER A 27 22.84 10.10 -9.24
N GLY A 28 21.97 9.40 -9.96
CA GLY A 28 21.13 8.32 -9.45
C GLY A 28 19.83 8.79 -8.81
N ILE A 29 19.08 7.85 -8.24
CA ILE A 29 17.76 8.10 -7.64
C ILE A 29 17.85 8.73 -6.25
N ILE A 30 18.90 8.42 -5.48
CA ILE A 30 19.00 8.83 -4.07
C ILE A 30 18.98 10.36 -3.87
N PRO A 31 19.65 11.19 -4.70
CA PRO A 31 19.52 12.65 -4.59
C PRO A 31 18.11 13.17 -4.85
N PHE A 32 17.35 12.56 -5.78
CA PHE A 32 15.96 12.95 -6.02
C PHE A 32 15.04 12.54 -4.86
N ILE A 33 15.29 11.36 -4.29
CA ILE A 33 14.63 10.91 -3.06
C ILE A 33 14.92 11.89 -1.92
N LYS A 34 16.15 12.43 -1.81
CA LYS A 34 16.49 13.44 -0.82
C LYS A 34 15.69 14.74 -0.99
N VAL A 35 15.48 15.16 -2.24
CA VAL A 35 14.59 16.31 -2.53
C VAL A 35 13.17 16.01 -2.09
N MET A 36 12.66 14.79 -2.33
CA MET A 36 11.33 14.37 -1.86
C MET A 36 11.22 14.31 -0.33
N ASP A 37 12.27 13.86 0.37
CA ASP A 37 12.39 13.88 1.84
C ASP A 37 12.24 15.32 2.38
N SER A 38 13.00 16.27 1.82
CA SER A 38 12.88 17.69 2.20
C SER A 38 11.52 18.30 1.84
N LEU A 39 10.97 17.97 0.67
CA LEU A 39 9.64 18.45 0.25
C LEU A 39 8.53 17.95 1.19
N THR A 40 8.62 16.68 1.60
CA THR A 40 7.64 16.06 2.50
C THR A 40 7.63 16.75 3.86
N MET A 41 8.78 17.20 4.37
CA MET A 41 8.86 18.01 5.59
C MET A 41 8.34 19.44 5.41
N ALA A 42 8.53 20.04 4.24
CA ALA A 42 8.08 21.40 3.96
C ALA A 42 6.55 21.52 3.88
N ILE A 43 5.84 20.42 3.59
CA ILE A 43 4.39 20.40 3.41
C ILE A 43 3.70 19.84 4.65
N SER A 44 2.80 20.62 5.24
CA SER A 44 1.85 20.15 6.27
C SER A 44 0.57 19.62 5.62
N GLN A 45 0.16 18.41 5.99
CA GLN A 45 -1.13 17.81 5.63
C GLN A 45 -2.26 18.49 6.43
N GLY A 46 -2.63 19.70 6.00
CA GLY A 46 -3.62 20.52 6.71
C GLY A 46 -3.06 21.13 8.01
N SER A 47 -3.92 21.39 8.99
CA SER A 47 -3.56 21.99 10.29
C SER A 47 -3.10 20.97 11.35
N LEU A 48 -3.20 19.66 11.08
CA LEU A 48 -3.12 18.62 12.12
C LEU A 48 -1.99 17.60 11.95
N ARG A 49 -1.42 17.38 10.75
CA ARG A 49 -0.41 16.33 10.51
C ARG A 49 0.70 16.78 9.56
N ARG A 50 1.92 16.28 9.78
CA ARG A 50 3.05 16.44 8.84
C ARG A 50 2.80 15.60 7.59
N GLY A 51 3.31 16.05 6.43
CA GLY A 51 3.37 15.23 5.24
C GLY A 51 4.10 13.92 5.49
N SER A 52 3.63 12.84 4.87
CA SER A 52 4.31 11.55 4.88
C SER A 52 4.17 10.86 3.53
N ALA A 53 5.25 10.25 3.07
CA ALA A 53 5.31 9.56 1.80
C ALA A 53 6.24 8.34 1.89
N ALA A 54 5.97 7.37 1.02
CA ALA A 54 6.78 6.19 0.80
C ALA A 54 7.29 6.12 -0.64
N CYS A 55 8.53 5.68 -0.81
CA CYS A 55 9.12 5.39 -2.11
C CYS A 55 9.37 3.87 -2.24
N TYR A 56 9.15 3.34 -3.45
CA TYR A 56 9.26 1.92 -3.74
C TYR A 56 10.26 1.66 -4.86
N LEU A 57 11.13 0.68 -4.65
CA LEU A 57 12.17 0.30 -5.59
C LEU A 57 12.20 -1.22 -5.83
N PRO A 58 12.34 -1.70 -7.08
CA PRO A 58 12.49 -3.12 -7.33
C PRO A 58 13.88 -3.62 -6.92
N ILE A 59 13.92 -4.87 -6.45
CA ILE A 59 15.14 -5.50 -5.89
C ILE A 59 16.29 -5.65 -6.89
N ASP A 60 16.03 -5.54 -8.20
CA ASP A 60 17.04 -5.58 -9.27
C ASP A 60 17.51 -4.19 -9.72
N HIS A 61 17.09 -3.12 -9.05
CA HIS A 61 17.58 -1.78 -9.35
C HIS A 61 19.06 -1.63 -8.93
N PRO A 62 19.94 -0.97 -9.73
CA PRO A 62 21.36 -0.92 -9.41
C PRO A 62 21.74 -0.09 -8.17
N GLU A 63 20.84 0.78 -7.70
CA GLU A 63 20.99 1.51 -6.42
C GLU A 63 20.32 0.82 -5.22
N ILE A 64 19.91 -0.45 -5.33
CA ILE A 64 19.14 -1.14 -4.28
C ILE A 64 19.86 -1.21 -2.93
N GLU A 65 21.18 -1.44 -2.93
CA GLU A 65 21.96 -1.53 -1.69
C GLU A 65 21.96 -0.20 -0.94
N GLU A 66 22.11 0.93 -1.64
CA GLU A 66 22.08 2.24 -1.00
C GLU A 66 20.66 2.65 -0.59
N PHE A 67 19.66 2.28 -1.39
CA PHE A 67 18.26 2.52 -1.08
C PHE A 67 17.82 1.84 0.22
N ILE A 68 18.28 0.61 0.49
CA ILE A 68 18.04 -0.10 1.77
C ILE A 68 18.61 0.67 2.97
N GLU A 69 19.69 1.42 2.76
CA GLU A 69 20.51 2.02 3.81
C GLU A 69 20.13 3.48 4.12
N MET A 70 19.25 4.09 3.31
CA MET A 70 19.05 5.55 3.31
C MET A 70 18.35 6.08 4.57
N ARG A 71 17.67 5.21 5.33
CA ARG A 71 17.08 5.55 6.63
C ARG A 71 17.98 5.26 7.83
N ARG A 72 19.14 4.62 7.64
CA ARG A 72 20.11 4.45 8.73
C ARG A 72 20.72 5.80 9.08
N PRO A 73 20.64 6.25 10.35
CA PRO A 73 21.12 7.57 10.76
C PRO A 73 22.65 7.67 10.74
N THR A 74 23.35 6.54 10.83
CA THR A 74 24.81 6.45 10.85
C THR A 74 25.35 5.75 9.60
N GLY A 75 26.61 6.04 9.27
CA GLY A 75 27.32 5.49 8.11
C GLY A 75 26.93 6.12 6.77
N GLY A 76 27.83 6.03 5.78
CA GLY A 76 27.62 6.59 4.44
C GLY A 76 27.65 8.13 4.38
N ASP A 77 27.23 8.68 3.25
CA ASP A 77 27.15 10.13 3.02
C ASP A 77 25.82 10.67 3.59
N PRO A 78 25.83 11.63 4.53
CA PRO A 78 24.62 12.27 5.07
C PRO A 78 23.71 12.89 4.01
N ASN A 79 24.27 13.36 2.88
CA ASN A 79 23.51 13.95 1.79
C ASN A 79 22.71 12.91 0.98
N ARG A 80 23.02 11.62 1.19
CA ARG A 80 22.36 10.48 0.55
C ARG A 80 21.45 9.73 1.53
N LYS A 81 21.12 10.34 2.67
CA LYS A 81 20.17 9.82 3.67
C LYS A 81 18.83 10.54 3.62
N ALA A 82 17.73 9.79 3.70
CA ALA A 82 16.35 10.28 3.65
C ALA A 82 15.55 9.80 4.88
N LEU A 83 15.84 10.38 6.05
CA LEU A 83 15.36 9.87 7.34
C LEU A 83 13.84 10.07 7.58
N ASN A 84 13.20 10.98 6.86
CA ASN A 84 11.78 11.33 7.02
C ASN A 84 10.88 10.75 5.92
N LEU A 85 11.47 10.04 4.95
CA LEU A 85 10.74 9.38 3.88
C LEU A 85 10.71 7.88 4.13
N HIS A 86 9.52 7.30 4.11
CA HIS A 86 9.36 5.85 4.22
C HIS A 86 9.81 5.18 2.92
N HIS A 87 10.15 3.89 3.00
CA HIS A 87 10.58 3.17 1.82
C HIS A 87 10.25 1.69 1.83
N GLY A 88 10.06 1.12 0.65
CA GLY A 88 9.73 -0.28 0.45
C GLY A 88 10.47 -0.89 -0.73
N VAL A 89 10.78 -2.18 -0.62
CA VAL A 89 11.43 -2.96 -1.66
C VAL A 89 10.43 -3.94 -2.27
N LEU A 90 10.38 -3.96 -3.60
CA LEU A 90 9.52 -4.85 -4.37
C LEU A 90 10.30 -6.12 -4.69
N ILE A 91 9.92 -7.21 -4.04
CA ILE A 91 10.54 -8.53 -4.16
C ILE A 91 9.77 -9.35 -5.18
N ASN A 92 10.45 -9.85 -6.21
CA ASN A 92 9.91 -10.83 -7.14
C ASN A 92 10.28 -12.26 -6.69
N ASP A 93 9.55 -13.25 -7.18
CA ASP A 93 9.76 -14.64 -6.79
C ASP A 93 11.12 -15.17 -7.28
N ALA A 94 11.64 -14.60 -8.38
CA ALA A 94 12.95 -14.98 -8.92
C ALA A 94 14.09 -14.65 -7.96
N PHE A 95 14.01 -13.50 -7.27
CA PHE A 95 14.95 -13.13 -6.23
C PHE A 95 14.89 -14.11 -5.05
N MET A 96 13.70 -14.48 -4.59
CA MET A 96 13.56 -15.43 -3.48
C MET A 96 14.12 -16.82 -3.83
N ARG A 97 13.93 -17.29 -5.07
CA ARG A 97 14.60 -18.50 -5.56
C ARG A 97 16.13 -18.35 -5.60
N ALA A 98 16.64 -17.18 -5.97
CA ALA A 98 18.08 -16.91 -5.93
C ALA A 98 18.63 -16.91 -4.50
N VAL A 99 17.90 -16.37 -3.52
CA VAL A 99 18.26 -16.42 -2.09
C VAL A 99 18.33 -17.86 -1.58
N GLU A 100 17.32 -18.66 -1.88
CA GLU A 100 17.22 -20.08 -1.49
C GLU A 100 18.40 -20.89 -2.05
N THR A 101 18.68 -20.74 -3.34
CA THR A 101 19.75 -21.45 -4.04
C THR A 101 21.14 -20.86 -3.86
N ASN A 102 21.27 -19.76 -3.08
CA ASN A 102 22.53 -19.02 -2.92
C ASN A 102 23.13 -18.53 -4.25
N SER A 103 22.28 -18.18 -5.20
CA SER A 103 22.69 -17.71 -6.53
C SER A 103 23.07 -16.22 -6.52
N GLU A 104 23.80 -15.84 -7.55
CA GLU A 104 24.05 -14.45 -7.91
C GLU A 104 22.77 -13.76 -8.43
N TRP A 105 22.67 -12.45 -8.22
CA TRP A 105 21.54 -11.59 -8.57
C TRP A 105 22.02 -10.41 -9.40
N ALA A 106 21.50 -10.30 -10.62
CA ALA A 106 21.87 -9.24 -11.55
C ALA A 106 21.10 -7.95 -11.29
N LEU A 107 21.82 -6.84 -11.13
CA LEU A 107 21.24 -5.50 -11.09
C LEU A 107 21.19 -4.91 -12.49
N LYS A 108 20.03 -4.43 -12.92
CA LYS A 108 19.75 -4.09 -14.32
C LYS A 108 19.44 -2.62 -14.48
N SER A 109 20.00 -1.98 -15.51
CA SER A 109 19.63 -0.61 -15.85
C SER A 109 18.12 -0.52 -16.15
N PRO A 110 17.38 0.41 -15.54
CA PRO A 110 15.99 0.68 -15.88
C PRO A 110 15.78 1.18 -17.32
N LYS A 111 16.83 1.66 -17.98
CA LYS A 111 16.77 2.23 -19.32
C LYS A 111 16.72 1.16 -20.40
N ASP A 112 17.61 0.18 -20.33
CA ASP A 112 17.87 -0.78 -21.40
C ASP A 112 17.97 -2.24 -20.91
N GLY A 113 17.85 -2.48 -19.60
CA GLY A 113 17.88 -3.81 -19.01
C GLY A 113 19.28 -4.44 -18.95
N ILE A 114 20.32 -3.71 -19.36
CA ILE A 114 21.71 -4.20 -19.31
C ILE A 114 22.13 -4.41 -17.86
N ILE A 115 22.73 -5.56 -17.58
CA ILE A 115 23.31 -5.89 -16.28
C ILE A 115 24.44 -4.90 -15.99
N GLN A 116 24.28 -4.10 -14.93
CA GLN A 116 25.28 -3.14 -14.48
C GLN A 116 26.27 -3.80 -13.51
N SER A 117 25.75 -4.65 -12.63
CA SER A 117 26.53 -5.39 -11.65
C SER A 117 25.79 -6.65 -11.22
N THR A 118 26.46 -7.51 -10.46
CA THR A 118 25.88 -8.74 -9.92
C THR A 118 26.30 -8.87 -8.47
N LEU A 119 25.38 -9.34 -7.61
CA LEU A 119 25.57 -9.48 -6.17
C LEU A 119 25.09 -10.84 -5.69
N SER A 120 25.62 -11.37 -4.59
CA SER A 120 25.00 -12.52 -3.92
C SER A 120 23.59 -12.18 -3.46
N ALA A 121 22.59 -12.92 -3.94
CA ALA A 121 21.19 -12.71 -3.56
C ALA A 121 20.99 -12.85 -2.05
N ARG A 122 21.67 -13.84 -1.44
CA ARG A 122 21.61 -14.10 -0.01
C ARG A 122 22.18 -12.95 0.81
N ASN A 123 23.32 -12.37 0.40
CA ASN A 123 23.89 -11.22 1.09
C ASN A 123 23.00 -9.99 0.97
N LEU A 124 22.42 -9.74 -0.20
CA LEU A 124 21.46 -8.64 -0.39
C LEU A 124 20.21 -8.83 0.49
N TRP A 125 19.71 -10.06 0.62
CA TRP A 125 18.58 -10.37 1.50
C TRP A 125 18.92 -10.19 2.98
N ILE A 126 20.08 -10.66 3.43
CA ILE A 126 20.57 -10.43 4.80
C ILE A 126 20.64 -8.93 5.08
N ARG A 127 21.25 -8.16 4.16
CA ARG A 127 21.37 -6.71 4.28
C ARG A 127 20.02 -6.02 4.45
N LEU A 128 19.04 -6.39 3.63
CA LEU A 128 17.67 -5.89 3.71
C LEU A 128 17.05 -6.18 5.08
N LEU A 129 17.12 -7.43 5.54
CA LEU A 129 16.55 -7.84 6.83
C LEU A 129 17.25 -7.16 8.01
N THR A 130 18.57 -7.01 7.97
CA THR A 130 19.33 -6.30 9.01
C THR A 130 18.89 -4.84 9.11
N ALA A 131 18.73 -4.13 7.98
CA ALA A 131 18.23 -2.75 7.98
C ALA A 131 16.82 -2.65 8.57
N ARG A 132 15.95 -3.61 8.24
CA ARG A 132 14.59 -3.68 8.77
C ARG A 132 14.54 -3.96 10.27
N VAL A 133 15.44 -4.79 10.80
CA VAL A 133 15.55 -5.03 12.25
C VAL A 133 15.98 -3.76 12.99
N GLU A 134 16.91 -3.00 12.43
CA GLU A 134 17.45 -1.81 13.08
C GLU A 134 16.53 -0.59 13.00
N THR A 135 15.79 -0.44 11.90
CA THR A 135 15.03 0.79 11.61
C THR A 135 13.53 0.59 11.45
N GLY A 136 13.06 -0.66 11.41
CA GLY A 136 11.68 -1.02 11.04
C GLY A 136 11.40 -1.03 9.53
N GLU A 137 12.36 -0.59 8.71
CA GLU A 137 12.24 -0.42 7.26
C GLU A 137 13.49 -0.90 6.51
N PRO A 138 13.41 -1.24 5.21
CA PRO A 138 12.28 -1.03 4.28
C PRO A 138 11.07 -1.94 4.51
N TYR A 139 9.91 -1.51 3.99
CA TYR A 139 8.77 -2.39 3.74
C TYR A 139 9.15 -3.46 2.70
N ILE A 140 8.50 -4.62 2.76
CA ILE A 140 8.73 -5.72 1.82
C ILE A 140 7.41 -6.03 1.13
N ILE A 141 7.38 -5.89 -0.19
CA ILE A 141 6.20 -6.18 -1.00
C ILE A 141 6.55 -7.28 -1.99
N PHE A 142 5.89 -8.42 -1.90
CA PHE A 142 6.01 -9.50 -2.88
C PHE A 142 5.20 -9.18 -4.13
N VAL A 143 5.81 -8.44 -5.06
CA VAL A 143 5.11 -7.83 -6.20
C VAL A 143 4.53 -8.86 -7.17
N ASP A 144 5.15 -10.03 -7.30
CA ASP A 144 4.62 -11.11 -8.13
C ASP A 144 3.36 -11.72 -7.53
N THR A 145 3.32 -11.90 -6.20
CA THR A 145 2.11 -12.34 -5.48
C THR A 145 0.99 -11.34 -5.64
N VAL A 146 1.29 -10.04 -5.49
CA VAL A 146 0.32 -8.96 -5.73
C VAL A 146 -0.26 -9.07 -7.14
N ASN A 147 0.58 -9.11 -8.18
CA ASN A 147 0.11 -9.19 -9.57
C ASN A 147 -0.61 -10.50 -9.91
N ARG A 148 -0.28 -11.61 -9.26
CA ARG A 148 -1.08 -12.85 -9.36
C ARG A 148 -2.48 -12.69 -8.77
N GLN A 149 -2.65 -11.85 -7.75
CA GLN A 149 -3.91 -11.71 -7.01
C GLN A 149 -4.78 -10.54 -7.46
N ILE A 150 -4.31 -9.67 -8.36
CA ILE A 150 -5.15 -8.60 -8.90
C ILE A 150 -6.40 -9.17 -9.61
N PRO A 151 -7.48 -8.38 -9.72
CA PRO A 151 -8.70 -8.80 -10.39
C PRO A 151 -8.47 -9.28 -11.82
N GLN A 152 -9.26 -10.25 -12.28
CA GLN A 152 -9.06 -10.87 -13.59
C GLN A 152 -9.21 -9.85 -14.74
N HIS A 153 -10.15 -8.92 -14.64
CA HIS A 153 -10.32 -7.87 -15.65
C HIS A 153 -9.11 -6.90 -15.71
N HIS A 154 -8.43 -6.64 -14.59
CA HIS A 154 -7.17 -5.89 -14.60
C HIS A 154 -6.07 -6.64 -15.36
N LYS A 155 -5.96 -7.97 -15.17
CA LYS A 155 -5.01 -8.81 -15.92
C LYS A 155 -5.29 -8.78 -17.41
N LEU A 156 -6.56 -8.93 -17.81
CA LEU A 156 -6.99 -8.86 -19.20
C LEU A 156 -6.71 -7.48 -19.82
N ALA A 157 -6.79 -6.42 -19.02
CA ALA A 157 -6.45 -5.06 -19.42
C ALA A 157 -4.95 -4.76 -19.49
N GLY A 158 -4.08 -5.72 -19.15
CA GLY A 158 -2.63 -5.50 -19.07
C GLY A 158 -2.21 -4.54 -17.96
N LEU A 159 -3.07 -4.30 -16.97
CA LEU A 159 -2.76 -3.47 -15.81
C LEU A 159 -1.89 -4.25 -14.82
N ASN A 160 -0.83 -3.62 -14.34
CA ASN A 160 0.08 -4.21 -13.37
C ASN A 160 0.29 -3.27 -12.18
N VAL A 161 0.45 -3.86 -11.00
CA VAL A 161 0.80 -3.14 -9.77
C VAL A 161 2.32 -3.10 -9.65
N ARG A 162 2.87 -1.89 -9.56
CA ARG A 162 4.33 -1.67 -9.45
C ARG A 162 4.75 -1.07 -8.12
N THR A 163 3.82 -0.71 -7.25
CA THR A 163 4.08 -0.01 -5.99
C THR A 163 2.97 -0.31 -5.00
N SER A 164 3.16 0.13 -3.74
CA SER A 164 2.06 0.30 -2.80
C SER A 164 1.90 1.77 -2.41
N ASN A 165 0.92 2.08 -1.56
CA ASN A 165 0.75 3.38 -0.89
C ASN A 165 1.70 3.55 0.32
N LEU A 166 1.48 4.59 1.12
CA LEU A 166 2.25 4.88 2.34
C LEU A 166 2.28 3.71 3.34
N CYS A 167 1.15 3.05 3.61
CA CYS A 167 1.03 2.07 4.68
C CYS A 167 1.05 0.61 4.19
N SER A 168 1.45 0.37 2.93
CA SER A 168 1.61 -0.94 2.30
C SER A 168 0.35 -1.78 2.04
N GLU A 169 -0.85 -1.28 2.35
CA GLU A 169 -2.11 -2.01 2.22
C GLU A 169 -2.79 -1.85 0.85
N ILE A 170 -2.41 -0.84 0.06
CA ILE A 170 -3.04 -0.53 -1.23
C ILE A 170 -2.12 -0.87 -2.39
N THR A 171 -2.52 -1.89 -3.14
CA THR A 171 -1.80 -2.41 -4.30
C THR A 171 -2.63 -2.22 -5.57
N LEU A 172 -2.73 -0.97 -6.04
CA LEU A 172 -3.52 -0.61 -7.22
C LEU A 172 -2.62 -0.28 -8.43
N PRO A 173 -3.08 -0.53 -9.67
CA PRO A 173 -2.31 -0.20 -10.87
C PRO A 173 -2.10 1.32 -11.03
N THR A 174 -0.88 1.72 -11.36
CA THR A 174 -0.50 3.12 -11.62
C THR A 174 0.37 3.24 -12.86
N GLY A 175 0.47 4.44 -13.41
CA GLY A 175 1.20 4.74 -14.64
C GLY A 175 0.31 4.67 -15.88
N ILE A 176 0.95 4.60 -17.05
CA ILE A 176 0.26 4.67 -18.35
C ILE A 176 -0.47 3.36 -18.63
N ASP A 177 -1.76 3.45 -18.97
CA ASP A 177 -2.58 2.31 -19.36
C ASP A 177 -2.62 2.05 -20.88
N LYS A 178 -3.45 1.08 -21.28
CA LYS A 178 -3.65 0.67 -22.68
C LYS A 178 -4.14 1.81 -23.59
N ASP A 179 -4.78 2.83 -23.02
CA ASP A 179 -5.36 3.96 -23.77
C ASP A 179 -4.41 5.18 -23.75
N GLY A 180 -3.19 5.02 -23.24
CA GLY A 180 -2.19 6.08 -23.14
C GLY A 180 -2.51 7.11 -22.05
N LYS A 181 -3.40 6.79 -21.11
CA LYS A 181 -3.78 7.67 -20.00
C LYS A 181 -2.95 7.34 -18.76
N ASP A 182 -2.51 8.37 -18.06
CA ASP A 182 -1.79 8.19 -16.80
C ASP A 182 -2.79 7.92 -15.66
N ARG A 183 -2.48 6.91 -14.83
CA ARG A 183 -3.27 6.50 -13.68
C ARG A 183 -2.53 6.84 -12.40
N THR A 184 -3.18 7.67 -11.59
CA THR A 184 -2.81 7.83 -10.17
C THR A 184 -3.87 7.15 -9.32
N ALA A 185 -3.52 6.04 -8.67
CA ALA A 185 -4.46 5.34 -7.81
C ALA A 185 -4.85 6.19 -6.60
N VAL A 186 -6.10 6.07 -6.17
CA VAL A 186 -6.62 6.74 -4.97
C VAL A 186 -7.14 5.72 -3.96
N CYS A 187 -7.07 6.10 -2.69
CA CYS A 187 -7.48 5.26 -1.59
C CYS A 187 -8.78 5.80 -0.96
N CYS A 188 -9.86 5.02 -1.04
CA CYS A 188 -11.14 5.32 -0.39
C CYS A 188 -11.41 4.23 0.65
N LEU A 189 -11.24 4.57 1.93
CA LEU A 189 -11.17 3.60 3.03
C LEU A 189 -12.35 3.71 3.99
N SER A 190 -12.73 2.55 4.53
CA SER A 190 -13.50 2.43 5.75
C SER A 190 -13.03 1.19 6.51
N SER A 191 -13.44 1.00 7.77
CA SER A 191 -13.08 -0.18 8.55
C SER A 191 -14.23 -0.62 9.43
N LEU A 192 -14.53 -1.91 9.40
CA LEU A 192 -15.53 -2.54 10.27
C LEU A 192 -14.94 -2.75 11.67
N ASN A 193 -15.67 -2.40 12.72
CA ASN A 193 -15.23 -2.68 14.10
C ASN A 193 -15.56 -4.13 14.47
N LEU A 194 -14.54 -4.98 14.63
CA LEU A 194 -14.74 -6.37 15.02
C LEU A 194 -15.09 -6.53 16.50
N GLU A 195 -14.81 -5.56 17.37
CA GLU A 195 -15.22 -5.62 18.77
C GLU A 195 -16.75 -5.74 18.95
N THR A 196 -17.48 -5.13 18.01
CA THR A 196 -18.94 -5.17 17.90
C THR A 196 -19.41 -6.16 16.81
N TYR A 197 -18.57 -7.12 16.40
CA TYR A 197 -18.89 -8.10 15.35
C TYR A 197 -20.25 -8.80 15.56
N GLU A 198 -20.53 -9.22 16.78
CA GLU A 198 -21.79 -9.91 17.13
C GLU A 198 -23.03 -9.01 16.98
N GLU A 199 -22.87 -7.69 16.99
CA GLU A 199 -23.97 -6.72 16.85
C GLU A 199 -24.35 -6.50 15.39
N TRP A 200 -23.38 -6.53 14.46
CA TRP A 200 -23.65 -6.22 13.05
C TRP A 200 -23.58 -7.42 12.11
N LYS A 201 -23.04 -8.57 12.54
CA LYS A 201 -22.81 -9.70 11.63
C LYS A 201 -24.09 -10.26 10.98
N ASP A 202 -25.23 -10.12 11.65
CA ASP A 202 -26.53 -10.60 11.16
C ASP A 202 -27.43 -9.45 10.69
N GLU A 203 -26.95 -8.20 10.77
CA GLU A 203 -27.71 -7.03 10.35
C GLU A 203 -27.84 -6.99 8.82
N PRO A 204 -29.07 -7.09 8.28
CA PRO A 204 -29.27 -7.11 6.84
C PRO A 204 -28.70 -5.86 6.17
N ASN A 205 -27.99 -6.07 5.07
CA ASN A 205 -27.38 -5.01 4.26
C ASN A 205 -26.28 -4.18 4.93
N PHE A 206 -25.85 -4.48 6.17
CA PHE A 206 -24.85 -3.64 6.87
C PHE A 206 -23.58 -3.38 6.03
N ILE A 207 -22.96 -4.44 5.50
CA ILE A 207 -21.78 -4.31 4.63
C ILE A 207 -22.13 -3.65 3.29
N GLU A 208 -23.32 -3.91 2.74
CA GLU A 208 -23.75 -3.26 1.50
C GLU A 208 -23.86 -1.74 1.67
N ASP A 209 -24.42 -1.27 2.77
CA ASP A 209 -24.57 0.15 3.07
C ASP A 209 -23.21 0.83 3.22
N VAL A 210 -22.24 0.15 3.86
CA VAL A 210 -20.85 0.64 3.94
C VAL A 210 -20.22 0.71 2.54
N MET A 211 -20.39 -0.30 1.70
CA MET A 211 -19.88 -0.30 0.32
C MET A 211 -20.55 0.80 -0.53
N ARG A 212 -21.86 1.02 -0.36
CA ARG A 212 -22.61 2.10 -1.03
C ARG A 212 -22.15 3.48 -0.56
N PHE A 213 -21.85 3.62 0.73
CA PHE A 213 -21.25 4.84 1.29
C PHE A 213 -19.88 5.11 0.65
N LEU A 214 -19.00 4.12 0.57
CA LEU A 214 -17.71 4.25 -0.11
C LEU A 214 -17.87 4.62 -1.60
N ASP A 215 -18.83 4.02 -2.30
CA ASP A 215 -19.14 4.38 -3.70
C ASP A 215 -19.59 5.84 -3.84
N ASN A 216 -20.37 6.35 -2.87
CA ASN A 216 -20.81 7.74 -2.85
C ASN A 216 -19.63 8.68 -2.60
N VAL A 217 -18.76 8.37 -1.62
CA VAL A 217 -17.55 9.15 -1.33
C VAL A 217 -16.61 9.19 -2.53
N LEU A 218 -16.42 8.05 -3.21
CA LEU A 218 -15.57 7.98 -4.39
C LEU A 218 -16.19 8.76 -5.57
N THR A 219 -17.51 8.65 -5.77
CA THR A 219 -18.24 9.44 -6.77
C THR A 219 -18.09 10.94 -6.52
N ASP A 220 -18.14 11.34 -5.27
CA ASP A 220 -17.97 12.71 -4.86
C ASP A 220 -16.58 13.26 -5.22
N PHE A 221 -15.54 12.49 -4.90
CA PHE A 221 -14.17 12.79 -5.30
C PHE A 221 -14.04 12.93 -6.83
N ILE A 222 -14.58 11.98 -7.59
CA ILE A 222 -14.54 11.99 -9.06
C ILE A 222 -15.18 13.26 -9.63
N LYS A 223 -16.30 13.73 -9.05
CA LYS A 223 -17.03 14.91 -9.54
C LYS A 223 -16.39 16.23 -9.11
N ARG A 224 -15.92 16.32 -7.85
CA ARG A 224 -15.49 17.60 -7.24
C ARG A 224 -13.98 17.83 -7.25
N ALA A 225 -13.16 16.80 -7.47
CA ALA A 225 -11.71 16.99 -7.49
C ALA A 225 -11.29 17.94 -8.63
N PRO A 226 -10.35 18.86 -8.37
CA PRO A 226 -9.88 19.81 -9.38
C PRO A 226 -9.07 19.10 -10.48
N ASP A 227 -8.90 19.77 -11.62
CA ASP A 227 -8.22 19.16 -12.79
C ASP A 227 -6.73 18.90 -12.57
N THR A 228 -6.12 19.48 -11.54
CA THR A 228 -4.78 19.09 -11.07
C THR A 228 -4.72 17.64 -10.57
N PHE A 229 -5.87 17.00 -10.32
CA PHE A 229 -6.04 15.59 -9.96
C PHE A 229 -6.65 14.78 -11.11
N LYS A 230 -6.55 15.23 -12.37
CA LYS A 230 -7.18 14.55 -13.52
C LYS A 230 -6.82 13.06 -13.63
N ASP A 231 -5.57 12.69 -13.38
CA ASP A 231 -5.09 11.30 -13.50
C ASP A 231 -5.63 10.43 -12.35
N ALA A 232 -5.85 11.06 -11.19
CA ALA A 232 -6.50 10.43 -10.04
C ALA A 232 -8.01 10.27 -10.24
N LYS A 233 -8.68 11.29 -10.79
CA LYS A 233 -10.11 11.21 -11.18
C LYS A 233 -10.33 10.12 -12.22
N TYR A 234 -9.42 10.04 -13.19
CA TYR A 234 -9.44 9.04 -14.24
C TYR A 234 -9.32 7.62 -13.66
N SER A 235 -8.26 7.33 -12.88
CA SER A 235 -8.10 6.01 -12.24
C SER A 235 -9.31 5.64 -11.38
N ALA A 236 -9.75 6.55 -10.50
CA ALA A 236 -10.90 6.36 -9.63
C ALA A 236 -12.19 6.04 -10.38
N MET A 237 -12.44 6.73 -11.50
CA MET A 237 -13.62 6.52 -12.32
C MET A 237 -13.57 5.16 -13.04
N ARG A 238 -12.39 4.78 -13.57
CA ARG A 238 -12.17 3.55 -14.33
C ARG A 238 -12.34 2.29 -13.49
N GLU A 239 -11.63 2.22 -12.36
CA GLU A 239 -11.56 0.99 -11.57
C GLU A 239 -12.53 0.97 -10.40
N ARG A 240 -12.93 2.15 -9.91
CA ARG A 240 -13.75 2.35 -8.70
C ARG A 240 -13.27 1.56 -7.49
N SER A 241 -11.96 1.39 -7.31
CA SER A 241 -11.43 0.61 -6.21
C SER A 241 -11.69 1.28 -4.86
N VAL A 242 -12.11 0.49 -3.88
CA VAL A 242 -12.30 0.90 -2.48
C VAL A 242 -11.54 -0.08 -1.57
N GLY A 243 -11.28 0.34 -0.34
CA GLY A 243 -10.63 -0.49 0.67
C GLY A 243 -11.45 -0.57 1.94
N LEU A 244 -12.36 -1.54 2.02
CA LEU A 244 -13.02 -1.90 3.27
C LEU A 244 -12.09 -2.81 4.07
N GLY A 245 -11.62 -2.30 5.21
CA GLY A 245 -10.80 -3.05 6.15
C GLY A 245 -11.55 -3.43 7.42
N VAL A 246 -10.79 -3.77 8.44
CA VAL A 246 -11.30 -4.00 9.80
C VAL A 246 -10.42 -3.27 10.82
N MET A 247 -10.97 -3.06 12.01
CA MET A 247 -10.23 -2.79 13.23
C MET A 247 -10.79 -3.66 14.36
N GLY A 248 -10.16 -3.70 15.51
CA GLY A 248 -10.69 -4.36 16.70
C GLY A 248 -10.52 -5.88 16.70
N LEU A 249 -9.68 -6.47 15.84
CA LEU A 249 -9.51 -7.94 15.82
C LEU A 249 -9.03 -8.48 17.17
N HIS A 250 -8.01 -7.86 17.76
CA HIS A 250 -7.50 -8.29 19.05
C HIS A 250 -8.51 -7.99 20.18
N SER A 251 -9.20 -6.85 20.13
CA SER A 251 -10.30 -6.55 21.08
C SER A 251 -11.42 -7.59 21.03
N PHE A 252 -11.82 -8.04 19.83
CA PHE A 252 -12.80 -9.12 19.65
C PHE A 252 -12.31 -10.42 20.31
N LEU A 253 -11.05 -10.79 20.08
CA LEU A 253 -10.47 -12.00 20.67
C LEU A 253 -10.41 -11.90 22.21
N GLN A 254 -10.00 -10.75 22.75
CA GLN A 254 -9.95 -10.50 24.19
C GLN A 254 -11.35 -10.58 24.83
N LYS A 255 -12.35 -9.91 24.23
CA LYS A 255 -13.75 -9.95 24.69
C LYS A 255 -14.31 -11.37 24.76
N ASN A 256 -13.85 -12.26 23.89
CA ASN A 256 -14.28 -13.66 23.84
C ASN A 256 -13.32 -14.63 24.56
N SER A 257 -12.32 -14.14 25.30
CA SER A 257 -11.30 -14.96 25.97
C SER A 257 -10.57 -15.93 25.03
N ILE A 258 -10.28 -15.48 23.80
CA ILE A 258 -9.59 -16.28 22.78
C ILE A 258 -8.13 -15.83 22.70
N PRO A 259 -7.16 -16.69 23.02
CA PRO A 259 -5.75 -16.36 22.84
C PRO A 259 -5.41 -16.15 21.35
N LEU A 260 -4.61 -15.12 21.03
CA LEU A 260 -4.27 -14.74 19.65
C LEU A 260 -3.67 -15.90 18.85
N GLU A 261 -2.79 -16.69 19.46
CA GLU A 261 -2.10 -17.82 18.82
C GLU A 261 -2.87 -19.15 18.92
N SER A 262 -4.13 -19.12 19.38
CA SER A 262 -4.95 -20.33 19.51
C SER A 262 -5.53 -20.81 18.18
N VAL A 263 -5.88 -22.10 18.12
CA VAL A 263 -6.67 -22.68 17.02
C VAL A 263 -8.00 -21.94 16.87
N MET A 264 -8.62 -21.52 17.97
CA MET A 264 -9.87 -20.77 17.95
C MET A 264 -9.72 -19.40 17.28
N SER A 265 -8.62 -18.69 17.52
CA SER A 265 -8.31 -17.43 16.83
C SER A 265 -8.25 -17.63 15.32
N LYS A 266 -7.55 -18.68 14.85
CA LYS A 266 -7.49 -19.03 13.41
C LYS A 266 -8.88 -19.31 12.83
N VAL A 267 -9.73 -20.05 13.54
CA VAL A 267 -11.11 -20.37 13.11
C VAL A 267 -11.93 -19.11 12.99
N TRP A 268 -11.91 -18.24 14.00
CA TRP A 268 -12.66 -16.98 13.98
C TRP A 268 -12.16 -16.01 12.92
N ASN A 269 -10.84 -15.90 12.75
CA ASN A 269 -10.25 -15.12 11.67
C ASN A 269 -10.79 -15.59 10.31
N GLY A 270 -10.73 -16.89 10.02
CA GLY A 270 -11.29 -17.44 8.78
C GLY A 270 -12.78 -17.18 8.61
N LYS A 271 -13.57 -17.33 9.69
CA LYS A 271 -15.02 -17.09 9.68
C LYS A 271 -15.38 -15.63 9.38
N ILE A 272 -14.76 -14.69 10.09
CA ILE A 272 -15.02 -13.25 9.96
C ILE A 272 -14.62 -12.76 8.57
N PHE A 273 -13.40 -13.06 8.12
CA PHE A 273 -12.92 -12.57 6.83
C PHE A 273 -13.63 -13.23 5.66
N LYS A 274 -14.06 -14.49 5.77
CA LYS A 274 -14.92 -15.13 4.77
C LYS A 274 -16.30 -14.47 4.70
N HIS A 275 -16.91 -14.16 5.85
CA HIS A 275 -18.17 -13.44 5.89
C HIS A 275 -18.03 -12.07 5.21
N ILE A 276 -17.03 -11.28 5.58
CA ILE A 276 -16.78 -9.96 4.97
C ILE A 276 -16.58 -10.09 3.46
N GLN A 277 -15.74 -11.02 3.01
CA GLN A 277 -15.45 -11.21 1.59
C GLN A 277 -16.71 -11.55 0.78
N MET A 278 -17.52 -12.51 1.26
CA MET A 278 -18.77 -12.87 0.60
C MET A 278 -19.74 -11.69 0.50
N SER A 279 -19.83 -10.89 1.57
CA SER A 279 -20.73 -9.74 1.64
C SER A 279 -20.30 -8.59 0.74
N VAL A 280 -19.00 -8.26 0.66
CA VAL A 280 -18.52 -7.21 -0.25
C VAL A 280 -18.63 -7.62 -1.72
N ASP A 281 -18.46 -8.90 -2.03
CA ASP A 281 -18.64 -9.44 -3.38
C ASP A 281 -20.11 -9.37 -3.82
N ALA A 282 -21.03 -9.72 -2.92
CA ALA A 282 -22.47 -9.59 -3.15
C ALA A 282 -22.87 -8.12 -3.33
N ALA A 283 -22.38 -7.23 -2.46
CA ALA A 283 -22.66 -5.79 -2.54
C ALA A 283 -22.15 -5.18 -3.86
N SER A 284 -20.94 -5.54 -4.31
CA SER A 284 -20.38 -5.07 -5.58
C SER A 284 -21.25 -5.47 -6.78
N LYS A 285 -21.68 -6.73 -6.84
CA LYS A 285 -22.58 -7.21 -7.90
C LYS A 285 -23.93 -6.50 -7.87
N LYS A 286 -24.53 -6.35 -6.69
CA LYS A 286 -25.81 -5.64 -6.54
C LYS A 286 -25.70 -4.19 -7.01
N LEU A 287 -24.69 -3.47 -6.52
CA LEU A 287 -24.43 -2.10 -6.94
C LEU A 287 -24.09 -1.98 -8.42
N SER A 288 -23.48 -3.01 -9.03
CA SER A 288 -23.23 -3.03 -10.48
C SER A 288 -24.53 -3.09 -11.28
N ASN A 289 -25.54 -3.82 -10.80
CA ASN A 289 -26.86 -3.88 -11.44
C ASN A 289 -27.63 -2.57 -11.28
N GLU A 290 -27.51 -1.92 -10.10
CA GLU A 290 -28.21 -0.67 -9.80
C GLU A 290 -27.57 0.57 -10.43
N ARG A 291 -26.23 0.62 -10.52
CA ARG A 291 -25.47 1.83 -10.86
C ARG A 291 -24.51 1.65 -12.05
N GLY A 292 -24.51 0.48 -12.67
CA GLY A 292 -23.52 0.07 -13.66
C GLY A 292 -22.23 -0.47 -13.02
N ALA A 293 -21.60 -1.41 -13.71
CA ALA A 293 -20.26 -1.89 -13.39
C ALA A 293 -19.23 -0.74 -13.53
N CYS A 294 -18.04 -0.89 -12.92
CA CYS A 294 -16.96 0.03 -13.24
C CYS A 294 -16.46 -0.21 -14.68
N PRO A 295 -16.01 0.83 -15.39
CA PRO A 295 -15.57 0.71 -16.79
C PRO A 295 -14.51 -0.38 -17.02
N ASP A 296 -13.54 -0.53 -16.11
CA ASP A 296 -12.51 -1.57 -16.25
C ASP A 296 -13.08 -2.99 -16.13
N ALA A 297 -14.16 -3.19 -15.39
CA ALA A 297 -14.83 -4.48 -15.31
C ALA A 297 -15.76 -4.69 -16.52
N GLU A 298 -16.53 -3.66 -16.87
CA GLU A 298 -17.53 -3.70 -17.94
C GLU A 298 -16.92 -4.01 -19.31
N GLU A 299 -15.77 -3.40 -19.64
CA GLU A 299 -15.04 -3.63 -20.91
C GLU A 299 -14.66 -5.09 -21.15
N TYR A 300 -14.53 -5.88 -20.08
CA TYR A 300 -14.17 -7.30 -20.14
C TYR A 300 -15.33 -8.22 -19.74
N GLY A 301 -16.56 -7.70 -19.69
CA GLY A 301 -17.77 -8.48 -19.42
C GLY A 301 -18.00 -8.85 -17.95
N PHE A 302 -17.32 -8.18 -17.01
CA PHE A 302 -17.50 -8.41 -15.58
C PHE A 302 -18.57 -7.47 -14.99
N LYS A 303 -19.45 -8.02 -14.14
CA LYS A 303 -20.48 -7.27 -13.42
C LYS A 303 -20.03 -6.93 -12.01
N GLU A 304 -19.02 -6.07 -11.90
CA GLU A 304 -18.48 -5.61 -10.62
C GLU A 304 -18.55 -4.09 -10.54
N ARG A 305 -19.06 -3.56 -9.44
CA ARG A 305 -19.05 -2.11 -9.21
C ARG A 305 -17.66 -1.60 -8.84
N PHE A 306 -16.90 -2.43 -8.11
CA PHE A 306 -15.57 -2.09 -7.62
C PHE A 306 -14.57 -3.13 -8.11
N SER A 307 -13.46 -2.69 -8.70
CA SER A 307 -12.40 -3.62 -9.11
C SER A 307 -11.72 -4.27 -7.91
N ASN A 308 -11.43 -3.47 -6.88
CA ASN A 308 -10.92 -3.93 -5.58
C ASN A 308 -11.87 -3.44 -4.47
N LYS A 309 -12.04 -4.27 -3.44
CA LYS A 309 -13.09 -4.11 -2.41
C LYS A 309 -12.54 -3.99 -0.99
N THR A 310 -11.46 -4.71 -0.70
CA THR A 310 -10.95 -4.88 0.67
C THR A 310 -9.50 -4.47 0.77
N ALA A 311 -9.15 -3.75 1.84
CA ALA A 311 -7.77 -3.45 2.19
C ALA A 311 -7.68 -3.20 3.70
N ILE A 312 -6.77 -3.88 4.38
CA ILE A 312 -6.61 -3.78 5.84
C ILE A 312 -5.64 -2.66 6.16
N ALA A 313 -6.16 -1.45 6.39
CA ALA A 313 -5.36 -0.32 6.82
C ALA A 313 -5.00 -0.42 8.32
N PRO A 314 -3.98 0.30 8.80
CA PRO A 314 -3.58 0.27 10.21
C PRO A 314 -4.65 0.77 11.19
N THR A 315 -5.55 1.67 10.75
CA THR A 315 -6.65 2.26 11.55
C THR A 315 -6.26 3.00 12.85
N ALA A 316 -4.98 3.32 13.04
CA ALA A 316 -4.42 3.86 14.29
C ALA A 316 -5.21 5.02 14.93
N SER A 317 -5.81 5.91 14.14
CA SER A 317 -6.60 7.04 14.69
C SER A 317 -8.07 6.71 14.91
N ILE A 318 -8.69 5.96 14.01
CA ILE A 318 -10.13 5.65 14.10
C ILE A 318 -10.39 4.62 15.20
N SER A 319 -9.43 3.75 15.49
CA SER A 319 -9.54 2.77 16.58
C SER A 319 -9.62 3.46 17.95
N ILE A 320 -8.91 4.59 18.12
CA ILE A 320 -9.01 5.46 19.30
C ILE A 320 -10.39 6.12 19.38
N ILE A 321 -10.90 6.64 18.26
CA ILE A 321 -12.22 7.28 18.20
C ILE A 321 -13.32 6.29 18.58
N CYS A 322 -13.17 5.02 18.22
CA CYS A 322 -14.10 3.94 18.53
C CYS A 322 -13.88 3.30 19.91
N GLY A 323 -13.55 4.11 20.92
CA GLY A 323 -13.45 3.66 22.31
C GLY A 323 -12.15 2.92 22.66
N GLY A 324 -11.13 3.00 21.80
CA GLY A 324 -9.84 2.34 22.05
C GLY A 324 -9.79 0.88 21.61
N ALA A 325 -10.59 0.49 20.62
CA ALA A 325 -10.46 -0.80 19.96
C ALA A 325 -9.02 -1.01 19.42
N SER A 326 -8.58 -2.26 19.34
CA SER A 326 -7.26 -2.59 18.81
C SER A 326 -7.11 -2.13 17.35
N PRO A 327 -5.97 -1.56 16.94
CA PRO A 327 -5.79 -1.07 15.57
C PRO A 327 -5.73 -2.23 14.57
N GLY A 328 -6.53 -2.17 13.50
CA GLY A 328 -6.45 -3.06 12.36
C GLY A 328 -6.67 -4.52 12.75
N VAL A 329 -5.72 -5.36 12.33
CA VAL A 329 -5.60 -6.76 12.75
C VAL A 329 -4.49 -6.96 13.79
N GLU A 330 -3.90 -5.87 14.28
CA GLU A 330 -2.74 -5.92 15.16
C GLU A 330 -3.16 -6.16 16.62
N PRO A 331 -2.34 -6.89 17.39
CA PRO A 331 -2.50 -6.94 18.83
C PRO A 331 -2.23 -5.58 19.48
N VAL A 332 -2.84 -5.34 20.64
CA VAL A 332 -2.41 -4.21 21.47
C VAL A 332 -1.00 -4.48 21.97
N ALA A 333 -0.11 -3.50 21.85
CA ALA A 333 1.30 -3.67 22.17
C ALA A 333 1.55 -3.86 23.67
N ALA A 334 0.66 -3.34 24.52
CA ALA A 334 0.75 -3.45 25.98
C ALA A 334 -0.65 -3.35 26.61
N ASN A 335 -0.80 -3.94 27.79
CA ASN A 335 -2.04 -3.85 28.59
C ASN A 335 -2.26 -2.46 29.19
N SER A 336 -1.19 -1.69 29.34
CA SER A 336 -1.19 -0.29 29.75
C SER A 336 -0.16 0.45 28.92
N TYR A 337 -0.55 1.57 28.34
CA TYR A 337 0.30 2.40 27.52
C TYR A 337 -0.10 3.85 27.69
N THR A 338 0.86 4.76 27.49
CA THR A 338 0.59 6.20 27.51
C THR A 338 0.19 6.69 26.13
N HIS A 339 -0.98 7.31 26.02
CA HIS A 339 -1.47 7.91 24.80
C HIS A 339 -1.24 9.42 24.79
N LYS A 340 -0.39 9.90 23.87
CA LYS A 340 -0.13 11.34 23.68
C LYS A 340 -1.16 11.94 22.72
N THR A 341 -1.97 12.87 23.21
CA THR A 341 -2.89 13.69 22.41
C THR A 341 -2.46 15.15 22.44
N LEU A 342 -3.17 16.00 21.70
CA LEU A 342 -3.02 17.46 21.80
C LEU A 342 -3.37 18.00 23.21
N SER A 343 -4.21 17.30 23.97
CA SER A 343 -4.69 17.73 25.29
C SER A 343 -3.87 17.18 26.46
N GLY A 344 -2.93 16.26 26.23
CA GLY A 344 -2.09 15.69 27.28
C GLY A 344 -1.61 14.28 27.00
N SER A 345 -1.04 13.65 28.02
CA SER A 345 -0.69 12.23 28.02
C SER A 345 -1.65 11.50 28.95
N TYR A 346 -2.35 10.49 28.44
CA TYR A 346 -3.36 9.70 29.17
C TYR A 346 -2.91 8.26 29.35
#